data_AF-A0A932YM83-F1
#
_entry.id   AF-A0A932YM83-F1
#
_cell.length_a   1.000
_cell.length_b   1.000
_cell.length_c   1.000
_cell.angle_alpha   90.00
_cell.angle_beta   90.00
_cell.angle_gamma   90.00
#
_symmetry.space_group_name_H-M   'P 1'
#
loop_
_entity.id
_entity.type
_entity.pdbx_description
1 polymer ?
#
loop_
_entity_poly.entity_id
_entity_poly.type
_entity_poly.pdbx_seq_one_letter_code
_entity_poly.pdbx_strand_id
1 'polypeptide(L)'
;MKNRGGQQYYVWSLGVFLIFGVISIAQYASALSSGGIGGYPSNPDPGIQYSDSWFIYNLDTGESKEDTLTLQNTSDQTQTVKLYAVDSVATGDGNFALRDEKDPREGVGAWIHLDENIVTLEPGTERGVRFAITIPVDASVGEHSGGIILQKTNAPSVDVGSSGASIVTRVGIRVYETVPGELVKKLELATFTVREETTAAKGTIYVANFGIVNKSNVSLKAAASVQVTGWGKTAWFPNSKFTNGLYLDFSDITNFFKGAKLENELSLLRDKQVDMNLEWPKPVFGHFIFQAVVSYDGVNGPEKLTSSAIDVWVIPWNVLGVIGILILLLLVWGIFGRMRGGGKKWKEYTVRPGDQLGTIASAAGISWKKLAKANKLKTPTVTPGQTIRVPGKSTESPSPTVPRVQTAAPMPAAAAVPARPRPETAQAEPLTTPATVTIKPRASGTAPVKRTRKKKIV
;
A
#
# COMPACT_ATOMS: atom_id res chain seq x y z
N MET A 1 0.41 87.76 28.16
CA MET A 1 -0.20 86.59 28.85
C MET A 1 0.88 85.51 28.94
N LYS A 2 1.65 85.48 30.04
CA LYS A 2 1.54 84.52 31.16
C LYS A 2 1.46 83.04 30.71
N ASN A 3 2.24 82.07 31.17
CA ASN A 3 3.59 81.88 31.74
C ASN A 3 3.68 80.35 32.04
N ARG A 4 4.90 79.82 32.11
CA ARG A 4 5.35 78.52 32.71
C ARG A 4 5.35 77.29 31.77
N GLY A 5 6.43 76.52 31.62
CA GLY A 5 7.77 76.56 32.23
C GLY A 5 8.42 75.16 32.26
N GLY A 6 9.74 75.11 32.00
CA GLY A 6 10.68 73.97 32.16
C GLY A 6 11.19 73.43 30.81
N GLN A 7 12.42 73.62 30.27
CA GLN A 7 13.80 73.76 30.82
C GLN A 7 14.16 72.60 31.77
N GLN A 8 15.26 71.84 31.67
CA GLN A 8 16.32 71.56 30.69
C GLN A 8 17.12 70.36 31.25
N TYR A 9 18.08 69.82 30.49
CA TYR A 9 19.42 69.32 30.90
C TYR A 9 19.87 68.00 30.23
N TYR A 10 21.02 68.11 29.56
CA TYR A 10 21.91 67.08 29.03
C TYR A 10 22.49 66.20 30.14
N VAL A 11 22.59 64.88 29.93
CA VAL A 11 23.71 64.05 30.41
C VAL A 11 23.97 62.90 29.44
N TRP A 12 25.20 62.83 28.95
CA TRP A 12 25.78 61.66 28.27
C TRP A 12 25.82 60.46 29.21
N SER A 13 25.31 59.30 28.80
CA SER A 13 25.69 58.03 29.43
C SER A 13 26.16 57.03 28.39
N LEU A 14 27.47 56.82 28.48
CA LEU A 14 28.28 55.79 27.88
C LEU A 14 27.70 54.41 28.26
N GLY A 15 26.98 53.78 27.34
CA GLY A 15 26.52 52.40 27.49
C GLY A 15 27.56 51.44 26.95
N VAL A 16 28.32 50.84 27.86
CA VAL A 16 29.34 49.80 27.64
C VAL A 16 28.84 48.74 26.64
N PHE A 17 29.45 48.67 25.45
CA PHE A 17 29.40 47.49 24.60
C PHE A 17 30.27 46.41 25.25
N LEU A 18 29.66 45.58 26.09
CA LEU A 18 30.21 44.29 26.47
C LEU A 18 30.23 43.42 25.20
N ILE A 19 31.39 43.38 24.56
CA ILE A 19 31.75 42.36 23.59
C ILE A 19 31.74 41.03 24.36
N PHE A 20 30.59 40.38 24.44
CA PHE A 20 30.56 38.94 24.63
C PHE A 20 31.10 38.35 23.34
N GLY A 21 32.41 38.12 23.32
CA GLY A 21 33.00 37.14 22.43
C GLY A 21 32.26 35.84 22.70
N VAL A 22 31.34 35.48 21.79
CA VAL A 22 30.85 34.12 21.68
C VAL A 22 32.08 33.33 21.24
N ILE A 23 32.84 32.84 22.22
CA ILE A 23 33.72 31.71 22.00
C ILE A 23 32.74 30.59 21.65
N SER A 24 32.55 30.37 20.36
CA SER A 24 31.96 29.14 19.85
C SER A 24 32.88 28.02 20.28
N ILE A 25 32.62 27.49 21.47
CA ILE A 25 33.11 26.18 21.85
C ILE A 25 32.41 25.27 20.85
N ALA A 26 33.17 24.76 19.88
CA ALA A 26 32.71 23.72 18.99
C ALA A 26 32.18 22.60 19.89
N GLN A 27 30.86 22.43 19.91
CA GLN A 27 30.25 21.26 20.51
C GLN A 27 30.63 20.11 19.60
N TYR A 28 31.71 19.41 19.94
CA TYR A 28 32.03 18.13 19.35
C TYR A 28 30.83 17.21 19.63
N ALA A 29 30.14 16.80 18.56
CA ALA A 29 29.05 15.86 18.65
C ALA A 29 29.59 14.58 19.28
N SER A 30 29.19 14.31 20.52
CA SER A 30 29.60 13.10 21.23
C SER A 30 28.86 11.91 20.61
N ALA A 31 29.63 10.88 20.25
CA ALA A 31 29.15 9.64 19.69
C ALA A 31 27.97 9.04 20.47
N LEU A 32 27.15 8.25 19.76
CA LEU A 32 26.00 7.51 20.30
C LEU A 32 26.41 6.65 21.52
N SER A 33 26.17 7.15 22.73
CA SER A 33 26.25 6.33 23.94
C SER A 33 24.86 5.78 24.24
N SER A 34 24.70 4.46 24.14
CA SER A 34 23.48 3.76 24.54
C SER A 34 23.86 2.73 25.60
N GLY A 35 23.20 2.81 26.75
CA GLY A 35 23.48 1.95 27.88
C GLY A 35 24.88 2.10 28.48
N GLY A 36 25.59 3.21 28.29
CA GLY A 36 26.90 3.46 28.94
C GLY A 36 28.12 2.91 28.21
N ILE A 37 27.95 2.44 26.96
CA ILE A 37 29.04 2.16 26.03
C ILE A 37 28.83 2.95 24.73
N GLY A 38 29.92 3.33 24.08
CA GLY A 38 29.92 4.03 22.80
C GLY A 38 31.14 3.64 21.97
N GLY A 39 31.15 4.06 20.71
CA GLY A 39 32.31 3.93 19.85
C GLY A 39 32.28 4.93 18.71
N TYR A 40 33.45 5.21 18.12
CA TYR A 40 33.61 6.15 17.02
C TYR A 40 34.93 5.90 16.25
N PRO A 41 35.03 6.32 14.98
CA PRO A 41 36.27 6.29 14.22
C PRO A 41 37.40 7.09 14.88
N SER A 42 38.58 6.50 15.05
CA SER A 42 39.72 7.20 15.67
C SER A 42 40.34 8.28 14.77
N ASN A 43 40.20 8.12 13.44
CA ASN A 43 40.84 8.97 12.44
C ASN A 43 39.82 9.55 11.44
N PRO A 44 38.88 10.40 11.87
CA PRO A 44 37.87 10.96 10.97
C PRO A 44 38.51 11.91 9.94
N ASP A 45 38.02 11.83 8.70
CA ASP A 45 38.43 12.75 7.62
C ASP A 45 37.58 14.03 7.68
N PRO A 46 38.15 15.21 8.00
CA PRO A 46 37.40 16.46 8.11
C PRO A 46 36.79 16.92 6.77
N GLY A 47 37.26 16.39 5.63
CA GLY A 47 36.68 16.65 4.31
C GLY A 47 35.44 15.82 4.00
N ILE A 48 35.14 14.80 4.78
CA ILE A 48 34.02 13.87 4.56
C ILE A 48 32.98 14.06 5.66
N GLN A 49 31.75 14.38 5.27
CA GLN A 49 30.64 14.53 6.21
C GLN A 49 30.37 13.22 6.95
N TYR A 50 30.14 13.29 8.27
CA TYR A 50 29.85 12.16 9.16
C TYR A 50 30.99 11.16 9.39
N SER A 51 32.22 11.45 8.93
CA SER A 51 33.39 10.60 9.15
C SER A 51 33.79 10.48 10.62
N ASP A 52 33.31 11.38 11.48
CA ASP A 52 33.42 11.36 12.94
C ASP A 52 32.48 10.34 13.61
N SER A 53 31.48 9.87 12.88
CA SER A 53 30.43 9.00 13.38
C SER A 53 30.46 7.63 12.70
N TRP A 54 30.86 7.59 11.42
CA TRP A 54 30.86 6.39 10.57
C TRP A 54 32.19 6.25 9.85
N PHE A 55 32.57 5.01 9.56
CA PHE A 55 33.66 4.74 8.63
C PHE A 55 33.15 4.87 7.20
N ILE A 56 33.84 5.66 6.38
CA ILE A 56 33.48 5.92 4.99
C ILE A 56 34.72 5.72 4.15
N TYR A 57 34.62 4.81 3.19
CA TYR A 57 35.73 4.34 2.37
C TYR A 57 35.37 4.31 0.89
N ASN A 58 36.39 4.40 0.04
CA ASN A 58 36.31 4.26 -1.42
C ASN A 58 37.50 3.41 -1.89
N LEU A 59 37.52 2.14 -1.51
CA LEU A 59 38.62 1.22 -1.74
C LEU A 59 38.41 0.43 -3.03
N ASP A 60 39.50 0.19 -3.76
CA ASP A 60 39.49 -0.63 -4.96
C ASP A 60 39.35 -2.13 -4.62
N THR A 61 38.89 -2.93 -5.59
CA THR A 61 38.87 -4.39 -5.44
C THR A 61 40.27 -4.93 -5.15
N GLY A 62 40.41 -5.76 -4.12
CA GLY A 62 41.70 -6.30 -3.66
C GLY A 62 42.50 -5.35 -2.75
N GLU A 63 42.06 -4.10 -2.57
CA GLU A 63 42.69 -3.17 -1.64
C GLU A 63 42.37 -3.54 -0.18
N SER A 64 43.30 -3.23 0.71
CA SER A 64 43.12 -3.40 2.15
C SER A 64 43.50 -2.12 2.88
N LYS A 65 42.71 -1.73 3.87
CA LYS A 65 42.96 -0.56 4.72
C LYS A 65 42.89 -0.95 6.19
N GLU A 66 43.90 -0.53 6.95
CA GLU A 66 43.91 -0.61 8.41
C GLU A 66 43.32 0.67 8.99
N ASP A 67 42.49 0.54 10.02
CA ASP A 67 41.91 1.65 10.75
C ASP A 67 41.71 1.30 12.24
N THR A 68 41.24 2.26 13.03
CA THR A 68 41.02 2.07 14.46
C THR A 68 39.64 2.55 14.87
N LEU A 69 38.95 1.70 15.62
CA LEU A 69 37.69 1.99 16.31
C LEU A 69 38.01 2.37 17.76
N THR A 70 37.72 3.61 18.15
CA THR A 70 37.78 4.01 19.56
C THR A 70 36.51 3.53 20.26
N LEU A 71 36.66 2.71 21.29
CA LEU A 71 35.60 2.34 22.21
C LEU A 71 35.62 3.26 23.43
N GLN A 72 34.45 3.59 23.94
CA GLN A 72 34.30 4.43 25.13
C GLN A 72 33.36 3.77 26.13
N ASN A 73 33.77 3.74 27.40
CA ASN A 73 32.90 3.39 28.52
C ASN A 73 32.46 4.66 29.25
N THR A 74 31.21 5.07 29.07
CA THR A 74 30.63 6.24 29.73
C THR A 74 29.91 5.91 31.03
N SER A 75 29.95 4.64 31.47
CA SER A 75 29.37 4.20 32.74
C SER A 75 30.38 4.28 33.89
N ASP A 76 29.85 4.14 35.11
CA ASP A 76 30.61 4.05 36.37
C ASP A 76 31.06 2.62 36.70
N GLN A 77 30.78 1.65 35.83
CA GLN A 77 31.14 0.24 35.99
C GLN A 77 32.08 -0.23 34.88
N THR A 78 32.96 -1.18 35.20
CA THR A 78 33.79 -1.85 34.20
C THR A 78 32.88 -2.58 33.20
N GLN A 79 33.06 -2.31 31.91
CA GLN A 79 32.26 -2.92 30.85
C GLN A 79 33.11 -3.90 30.05
N THR A 80 32.58 -5.09 29.79
CA THR A 80 33.14 -6.02 28.80
C THR A 80 32.24 -6.03 27.57
N VAL A 81 32.85 -5.75 26.42
CA VAL A 81 32.18 -5.54 25.15
C VAL A 81 32.69 -6.59 24.17
N LYS A 82 31.77 -7.34 23.57
CA LYS A 82 32.02 -8.19 22.43
C LYS A 82 31.90 -7.37 21.15
N LEU A 83 32.89 -7.49 20.27
CA LEU A 83 32.95 -6.83 18.98
C LEU A 83 32.76 -7.85 17.87
N TYR A 84 31.96 -7.49 16.87
CA TYR A 84 31.80 -8.29 15.67
C TYR A 84 31.29 -7.43 14.51
N ALA A 85 31.74 -7.75 13.30
CA ALA A 85 31.28 -7.09 12.09
C ALA A 85 30.08 -7.83 11.46
N VAL A 86 29.14 -7.06 10.91
CA VAL A 86 27.91 -7.55 10.27
C VAL A 86 27.59 -6.74 9.01
N ASP A 87 26.85 -7.36 8.11
CA ASP A 87 26.28 -6.67 6.95
C ASP A 87 25.08 -5.80 7.34
N SER A 88 24.74 -4.84 6.49
CA SER A 88 23.53 -4.07 6.63
C SER A 88 22.30 -4.81 6.10
N VAL A 89 21.13 -4.38 6.55
CA VAL A 89 19.83 -4.81 6.05
C VAL A 89 18.90 -3.60 6.02
N ALA A 90 17.97 -3.57 5.07
CA ALA A 90 16.88 -2.62 5.11
C ALA A 90 15.80 -3.12 6.08
N THR A 91 15.26 -2.26 6.92
CA THR A 91 13.99 -2.55 7.61
C THR A 91 12.86 -2.60 6.59
N GLY A 92 11.67 -3.09 7.00
CA GLY A 92 10.49 -3.11 6.12
C GLY A 92 10.13 -1.73 5.53
N ASP A 93 10.49 -0.65 6.23
CA ASP A 93 10.27 0.74 5.80
C ASP A 93 11.45 1.32 5.00
N GLY A 94 12.45 0.52 4.65
CA GLY A 94 13.63 0.94 3.87
C GLY A 94 14.75 1.59 4.69
N ASN A 95 14.62 1.70 6.02
CA ASN A 95 15.65 2.30 6.86
C ASN A 95 16.87 1.38 7.00
N PHE A 96 18.04 1.98 7.22
CA PHE A 96 19.26 1.23 7.52
C PHE A 96 19.18 0.52 8.86
N ALA A 97 19.47 -0.78 8.86
CA ALA A 97 19.71 -1.58 10.04
C ALA A 97 20.95 -2.47 9.84
N LEU A 98 21.43 -3.05 10.94
CA LEU A 98 22.53 -4.00 10.94
C LEU A 98 21.98 -5.39 11.27
N ARG A 99 22.52 -6.42 10.61
CA ARG A 99 22.13 -7.81 10.82
C ARG A 99 22.54 -8.34 12.21
N ASP A 100 21.97 -9.48 12.58
CA ASP A 100 22.40 -10.21 13.77
C ASP A 100 23.75 -10.90 13.53
N GLU A 101 24.50 -11.16 14.61
CA GLU A 101 25.82 -11.83 14.55
C GLU A 101 25.79 -13.18 13.80
N LYS A 102 24.70 -13.92 13.98
CA LYS A 102 24.49 -15.26 13.43
C LYS A 102 24.08 -15.26 11.96
N ASP A 103 23.74 -14.09 11.40
CA ASP A 103 23.31 -14.01 10.01
C ASP A 103 24.52 -14.20 9.08
N PRO A 104 24.33 -14.73 7.88
CA PRO A 104 25.38 -14.80 6.87
C PRO A 104 25.93 -13.41 6.56
N ARG A 105 27.25 -13.36 6.39
CA ARG A 105 28.01 -12.16 6.04
C ARG A 105 28.69 -12.41 4.69
N GLU A 106 28.44 -11.55 3.73
CA GLU A 106 28.95 -11.63 2.36
C GLU A 106 29.60 -10.30 1.92
N GLY A 107 29.17 -9.18 2.52
CA GLY A 107 29.69 -7.84 2.23
C GLY A 107 30.64 -7.34 3.31
N VAL A 108 30.49 -6.07 3.70
CA VAL A 108 31.32 -5.36 4.67
C VAL A 108 31.55 -6.16 5.96
N GLY A 109 30.55 -6.87 6.46
CA GLY A 109 30.66 -7.70 7.65
C GLY A 109 31.62 -8.89 7.51
N ALA A 110 31.83 -9.38 6.29
CA ALA A 110 32.82 -10.42 5.97
C ALA A 110 34.21 -9.84 5.65
N TRP A 111 34.26 -8.59 5.18
CA TRP A 111 35.49 -7.92 4.75
C TRP A 111 36.28 -7.30 5.90
N ILE A 112 35.63 -7.09 7.05
CA ILE A 112 36.26 -6.55 8.25
C ILE A 112 36.89 -7.67 9.09
N HIS A 113 38.17 -7.47 9.44
CA HIS A 113 38.95 -8.30 10.33
C HIS A 113 39.35 -7.49 11.56
N LEU A 114 38.76 -7.81 12.72
CA LEU A 114 39.10 -7.18 14.00
C LEU A 114 40.33 -7.85 14.63
N ASP A 115 41.26 -7.05 15.16
CA ASP A 115 42.40 -7.56 15.94
C ASP A 115 41.92 -8.24 17.24
N GLU A 116 40.83 -7.73 17.82
CA GLU A 116 40.26 -8.19 19.09
C GLU A 116 38.73 -8.23 19.02
N ASN A 117 38.13 -9.31 19.52
CA ASN A 117 36.66 -9.48 19.51
C ASN A 117 36.02 -9.33 20.91
N ILE A 118 36.82 -9.20 21.97
CA ILE A 118 36.36 -8.96 23.34
C ILE A 118 37.29 -7.94 23.97
N VAL A 119 36.71 -6.86 24.49
CA VAL A 119 37.46 -5.76 25.11
C VAL A 119 36.83 -5.39 26.44
N THR A 120 37.66 -5.27 27.46
CA THR A 120 37.28 -4.75 28.77
C THR A 120 37.73 -3.30 28.91
N LEU A 121 36.81 -2.44 29.35
CA LEU A 121 36.99 -1.01 29.53
C LEU A 121 36.68 -0.65 30.97
N GLU A 122 37.61 0.01 31.65
CA GLU A 122 37.37 0.58 32.97
C GLU A 122 36.39 1.77 32.89
N PRO A 123 35.72 2.14 34.00
CA PRO A 123 34.81 3.28 34.04
C PRO A 123 35.46 4.57 33.49
N GLY A 124 34.77 5.26 32.59
CA GLY A 124 35.23 6.53 32.02
C GLY A 124 36.43 6.45 31.08
N THR A 125 36.87 5.24 30.69
CA THR A 125 38.05 5.07 29.81
C THR A 125 37.69 4.87 28.35
N GLU A 126 38.68 5.13 27.49
CA GLU A 126 38.64 4.86 26.06
C GLU A 126 39.76 3.92 25.63
N ARG A 127 39.49 3.07 24.64
CA ARG A 127 40.48 2.15 24.07
C ARG A 127 40.26 2.01 22.57
N GLY A 128 41.34 2.18 21.79
CA GLY A 128 41.35 1.88 20.36
C GLY A 128 41.47 0.39 20.10
N VAL A 129 40.65 -0.12 19.18
CA VAL A 129 40.73 -1.47 18.63
C VAL A 129 41.00 -1.34 17.14
N ARG A 130 42.11 -1.94 16.69
CA ARG A 130 42.45 -1.95 15.27
C ARG A 130 41.64 -2.97 14.51
N PHE A 131 41.41 -2.67 13.24
CA PHE A 131 40.82 -3.60 12.30
C PHE A 131 41.32 -3.30 10.89
N ALA A 132 41.30 -4.34 10.06
CA ALA A 132 41.49 -4.23 8.62
C ALA A 132 40.14 -4.36 7.93
N ILE A 133 39.94 -3.63 6.84
CA ILE A 133 38.92 -3.93 5.83
C ILE A 133 39.63 -4.33 4.54
N THR A 134 39.34 -5.51 4.02
CA THR A 134 39.93 -6.03 2.78
C THR A 134 38.84 -6.30 1.75
N ILE A 135 38.87 -5.56 0.64
CA ILE A 135 37.88 -5.70 -0.42
C ILE A 135 38.23 -6.92 -1.28
N PRO A 136 37.32 -7.88 -1.47
CA PRO A 136 37.57 -9.00 -2.38
C PRO A 136 37.86 -8.55 -3.81
N VAL A 137 38.69 -9.30 -4.53
CA VAL A 137 39.01 -9.02 -5.95
C VAL A 137 37.81 -9.15 -6.89
N ASP A 138 36.80 -9.92 -6.48
CA ASP A 138 35.56 -10.15 -7.19
C ASP A 138 34.39 -9.35 -6.60
N ALA A 139 34.66 -8.39 -5.71
CA ALA A 139 33.63 -7.53 -5.16
C ALA A 139 32.94 -6.75 -6.28
N SER A 140 31.61 -6.74 -6.25
CA SER A 140 30.83 -5.97 -7.22
C SER A 140 31.08 -4.47 -7.03
N VAL A 141 31.15 -3.72 -8.12
CA VAL A 141 31.23 -2.26 -8.12
C VAL A 141 30.08 -1.63 -7.31
N GLY A 142 30.33 -0.46 -6.73
CA GLY A 142 29.33 0.39 -6.08
C GLY A 142 29.31 0.29 -4.56
N GLU A 143 28.21 0.72 -3.95
CA GLU A 143 28.06 0.81 -2.51
C GLU A 143 27.94 -0.57 -1.85
N HIS A 144 28.61 -0.72 -0.73
CA HIS A 144 28.48 -1.82 0.21
C HIS A 144 28.38 -1.22 1.61
N SER A 145 27.57 -1.84 2.46
CA SER A 145 27.37 -1.30 3.80
C SER A 145 27.22 -2.38 4.84
N GLY A 146 27.67 -2.04 6.03
CA GLY A 146 27.62 -2.89 7.20
C GLY A 146 28.00 -2.09 8.43
N GLY A 147 28.52 -2.77 9.43
CA GLY A 147 28.96 -2.10 10.63
C GLY A 147 29.65 -3.01 11.61
N ILE A 148 30.29 -2.39 12.60
CA ILE A 148 30.90 -3.06 13.74
C ILE A 148 29.96 -2.88 14.92
N ILE A 149 29.52 -4.00 15.49
CA ILE A 149 28.66 -4.01 16.67
C ILE A 149 29.49 -4.12 17.93
N LEU A 150 29.15 -3.28 18.91
CA LEU A 150 29.58 -3.34 20.29
C LEU A 150 28.42 -3.91 21.10
N GLN A 151 28.55 -5.14 21.57
CA GLN A 151 27.55 -5.79 22.42
C GLN A 151 28.09 -5.98 23.83
N LYS A 152 27.37 -5.52 24.85
CA LYS A 152 27.72 -5.81 26.24
C LYS A 152 27.61 -7.32 26.52
N THR A 153 28.64 -7.91 27.12
CA THR A 153 28.59 -9.31 27.57
C THR A 153 27.91 -9.46 28.93
N ASN A 154 27.89 -8.39 29.72
CA ASN A 154 27.35 -8.37 31.07
C ASN A 154 26.15 -7.41 31.12
N ALA A 155 25.00 -7.82 30.59
CA ALA A 155 23.76 -7.18 30.98
C ALA A 155 23.38 -7.76 32.35
N PRO A 156 23.24 -6.94 33.43
CA PRO A 156 22.66 -7.46 34.65
C PRO A 156 21.26 -7.99 34.32
N SER A 157 21.03 -9.27 34.59
CA SER A 157 19.68 -9.83 34.60
C SER A 157 18.91 -9.08 35.68
N VAL A 158 18.06 -8.14 35.29
CA VAL A 158 17.07 -7.60 36.21
C VAL A 158 16.06 -8.72 36.38
N ASP A 159 16.15 -9.44 37.50
CA ASP A 159 15.09 -10.33 37.98
C ASP A 159 13.89 -9.47 38.38
N VAL A 160 13.17 -8.95 37.39
CA VAL A 160 11.79 -8.49 37.59
C VAL A 160 10.95 -9.75 37.50
N GLY A 161 10.31 -10.10 38.62
CA GLY A 161 9.48 -11.29 38.74
C GLY A 161 8.59 -11.52 37.51
N SER A 162 8.63 -12.75 37.01
CA SER A 162 7.69 -13.31 36.02
C SER A 162 7.66 -12.67 34.62
N SER A 163 8.82 -12.44 34.00
CA SER A 163 9.06 -12.67 32.57
C SER A 163 10.53 -12.40 32.25
N GLY A 164 11.31 -13.46 32.05
CA GLY A 164 12.75 -13.40 31.79
C GLY A 164 13.11 -12.80 30.43
N ALA A 165 12.90 -11.49 30.26
CA ALA A 165 13.36 -10.74 29.11
C ALA A 165 14.78 -10.19 29.39
N SER A 166 15.75 -10.58 28.56
CA SER A 166 17.14 -10.11 28.67
C SER A 166 17.39 -8.83 27.84
N ILE A 167 17.82 -7.81 28.57
CA ILE A 167 18.50 -6.55 28.22
C ILE A 167 19.73 -6.59 27.29
N VAL A 168 19.71 -7.06 26.04
CA VAL A 168 20.94 -7.00 25.21
C VAL A 168 21.12 -5.62 24.54
N THR A 169 21.96 -4.76 25.14
CA THR A 169 22.37 -3.49 24.53
C THR A 169 23.41 -3.71 23.43
N ARG A 170 23.12 -3.18 22.23
CA ARG A 170 24.03 -3.15 21.08
C ARG A 170 24.19 -1.72 20.59
N VAL A 171 25.43 -1.31 20.36
CA VAL A 171 25.77 -0.06 19.67
C VAL A 171 26.43 -0.44 18.35
N GLY A 172 25.90 0.06 17.24
CA GLY A 172 26.44 -0.23 15.91
C GLY A 172 27.12 0.99 15.31
N ILE A 173 28.38 0.85 14.94
CA ILE A 173 29.12 1.86 14.18
C ILE A 173 29.04 1.49 12.71
N ARG A 174 28.48 2.40 11.89
CA ARG A 174 28.26 2.13 10.47
C ARG A 174 29.57 2.19 9.71
N VAL A 175 29.67 1.32 8.70
CA VAL A 175 30.76 1.27 7.75
C VAL A 175 30.15 1.30 6.35
N TYR A 176 30.54 2.29 5.56
CA TYR A 176 30.19 2.44 4.16
C TYR A 176 31.45 2.29 3.31
N GLU A 177 31.39 1.38 2.35
CA GLU A 177 32.43 1.14 1.37
C GLU A 177 31.85 1.38 -0.02
N THR A 178 32.58 2.06 -0.89
CA THR A 178 32.18 2.28 -2.28
C THR A 178 33.29 1.80 -3.20
N VAL A 179 33.08 0.64 -3.82
CA VAL A 179 34.01 0.10 -4.81
C VAL A 179 33.88 0.92 -6.10
N PRO A 180 34.95 1.62 -6.56
CA PRO A 180 34.88 2.45 -7.76
C PRO A 180 34.52 1.67 -9.03
N GLY A 181 33.82 2.31 -9.95
CA GLY A 181 33.50 1.74 -11.26
C GLY A 181 32.33 2.42 -11.94
N GLU A 182 31.76 1.75 -12.95
CA GLU A 182 30.63 2.29 -13.71
C GLU A 182 29.38 2.41 -12.83
N LEU A 183 28.80 3.62 -12.77
CA LEU A 183 27.61 3.90 -11.98
C LEU A 183 26.36 3.35 -12.68
N VAL A 184 25.63 2.48 -11.99
CA VAL A 184 24.38 1.89 -12.47
C VAL A 184 23.26 2.36 -11.55
N LYS A 185 22.33 3.16 -12.08
CA LYS A 185 21.11 3.56 -11.37
C LYS A 185 19.90 2.98 -12.08
N LYS A 186 19.23 2.02 -11.44
CA LYS A 186 18.04 1.35 -11.96
C LYS A 186 17.13 0.91 -10.83
N LEU A 187 15.88 1.35 -10.90
CA LEU A 187 14.80 0.81 -10.07
C LEU A 187 13.89 -0.08 -10.91
N GLU A 188 13.27 -1.05 -10.24
CA GLU A 188 12.25 -1.91 -10.83
C GLU A 188 11.01 -1.91 -9.93
N LEU A 189 9.84 -1.92 -10.55
CA LEU A 189 8.56 -1.95 -9.84
C LEU A 189 8.08 -3.40 -9.80
N ALA A 190 7.89 -3.94 -8.61
CA ALA A 190 7.28 -5.25 -8.41
C ALA A 190 5.78 -5.19 -8.75
N THR A 191 5.10 -6.33 -8.68
CA THR A 191 3.68 -6.41 -9.04
C THR A 191 2.84 -5.43 -8.23
N PHE A 192 2.10 -4.57 -8.92
CA PHE A 192 1.09 -3.71 -8.32
C PHE A 192 -0.21 -4.49 -8.15
N THR A 193 -0.81 -4.42 -6.96
CA THR A 193 -2.10 -5.04 -6.67
C THR A 193 -3.00 -4.08 -5.90
N VAL A 194 -4.31 -4.20 -6.11
CA VAL A 194 -5.33 -3.49 -5.31
C VAL A 194 -6.30 -4.55 -4.80
N ARG A 195 -6.50 -4.60 -3.48
CA ARG A 195 -7.35 -5.59 -2.82
C ARG A 195 -8.37 -4.90 -1.94
N GLU A 196 -9.57 -5.45 -1.86
CA GLU A 196 -10.56 -5.01 -0.89
C GLU A 196 -10.33 -5.73 0.44
N GLU A 197 -10.25 -4.99 1.53
CA GLU A 197 -10.10 -5.52 2.89
C GLU A 197 -11.16 -4.91 3.81
N THR A 198 -11.69 -5.69 4.75
CA THR A 198 -12.65 -5.20 5.75
C THR A 198 -12.08 -5.39 7.14
N THR A 199 -11.90 -4.30 7.88
CA THR A 199 -11.40 -4.33 9.25
C THR A 199 -12.48 -3.85 10.21
N ALA A 200 -12.48 -4.38 11.45
CA ALA A 200 -13.45 -3.97 12.47
C ALA A 200 -13.30 -2.47 12.85
N ALA A 201 -12.08 -1.92 12.74
CA ALA A 201 -11.78 -0.54 13.11
C ALA A 201 -12.00 0.48 11.98
N LYS A 202 -11.67 0.14 10.73
CA LYS A 202 -11.68 1.08 9.60
C LYS A 202 -12.80 0.81 8.58
N GLY A 203 -13.61 -0.23 8.79
CA GLY A 203 -14.59 -0.67 7.81
C GLY A 203 -13.94 -1.27 6.57
N THR A 204 -14.63 -1.20 5.42
CA THR A 204 -14.10 -1.71 4.15
C THR A 204 -13.21 -0.65 3.48
N ILE A 205 -11.99 -1.05 3.12
CA ILE A 205 -10.95 -0.24 2.47
C ILE A 205 -10.41 -0.98 1.25
N TYR A 206 -9.77 -0.25 0.35
CA TYR A 206 -8.89 -0.82 -0.68
C TYR A 206 -7.44 -0.65 -0.25
N VAL A 207 -6.66 -1.72 -0.29
CA VAL A 207 -5.23 -1.72 -0.03
C VAL A 207 -4.51 -1.86 -1.37
N ALA A 208 -3.79 -0.81 -1.76
CA ALA A 208 -2.93 -0.79 -2.93
C ALA A 208 -1.50 -1.13 -2.50
N ASN A 209 -0.96 -2.23 -3.00
CA ASN A 209 0.38 -2.73 -2.67
C ASN A 209 1.28 -2.76 -3.92
N PHE A 210 2.51 -2.29 -3.78
CA PHE A 210 3.59 -2.48 -4.76
C PHE A 210 4.95 -2.51 -4.06
N GLY A 211 5.87 -3.29 -4.61
CA GLY A 211 7.28 -3.26 -4.21
C GLY A 211 8.12 -2.40 -5.15
N ILE A 212 9.18 -1.81 -4.61
CA ILE A 212 10.22 -1.14 -5.38
C ILE A 212 11.52 -1.88 -5.10
N VAL A 213 12.15 -2.41 -6.15
CA VAL A 213 13.41 -3.14 -6.07
C VAL A 213 14.52 -2.24 -6.59
N ASN A 214 15.53 -1.99 -5.76
CA ASN A 214 16.73 -1.31 -6.20
C ASN A 214 17.70 -2.30 -6.87
N LYS A 215 17.88 -2.17 -8.19
CA LYS A 215 18.83 -2.95 -9.01
C LYS A 215 20.08 -2.15 -9.37
N SER A 216 20.24 -1.00 -8.74
CA SER A 216 21.42 -0.15 -8.86
C SER A 216 22.60 -0.76 -8.11
N ASN A 217 23.79 -0.29 -8.43
CA ASN A 217 24.95 -0.53 -7.59
C ASN A 217 25.14 0.53 -6.50
N VAL A 218 24.19 1.45 -6.34
CA VAL A 218 24.17 2.49 -5.31
C VAL A 218 22.79 2.61 -4.65
N SER A 219 22.74 3.15 -3.45
CA SER A 219 21.48 3.51 -2.80
C SER A 219 20.87 4.72 -3.50
N LEU A 220 19.55 4.70 -3.67
CA LEU A 220 18.83 5.76 -4.38
C LEU A 220 17.77 6.39 -3.50
N LYS A 221 17.49 7.66 -3.77
CA LYS A 221 16.28 8.31 -3.30
C LYS A 221 15.21 8.22 -4.39
N ALA A 222 13.99 7.89 -4.00
CA ALA A 222 12.86 7.81 -4.91
C ALA A 222 11.61 8.43 -4.30
N ALA A 223 10.79 9.07 -5.12
CA ALA A 223 9.44 9.49 -4.77
C ALA A 223 8.44 8.48 -5.32
N ALA A 224 7.66 7.85 -4.44
CA ALA A 224 6.71 6.80 -4.81
C ALA A 224 5.29 7.24 -4.49
N SER A 225 4.36 7.05 -5.43
CA SER A 225 2.96 7.46 -5.31
C SER A 225 2.01 6.49 -5.97
N VAL A 226 0.75 6.45 -5.53
CA VAL A 226 -0.33 5.78 -6.26
C VAL A 226 -1.26 6.85 -6.84
N GLN A 227 -1.34 6.90 -8.16
CA GLN A 227 -2.28 7.75 -8.88
C GLN A 227 -3.61 7.02 -9.01
N VAL A 228 -4.69 7.69 -8.60
CA VAL A 228 -6.05 7.21 -8.76
C VAL A 228 -6.79 8.16 -9.70
N THR A 229 -7.34 7.62 -10.79
CA THR A 229 -8.15 8.38 -11.75
C THR A 229 -9.51 7.71 -11.88
N GLY A 230 -10.60 8.47 -12.00
CA GLY A 230 -11.92 7.86 -12.01
C GLY A 230 -13.05 8.84 -11.76
N TRP A 231 -14.26 8.30 -11.62
CA TRP A 231 -15.45 9.08 -11.26
C TRP A 231 -16.25 8.35 -10.19
N GLY A 232 -16.84 9.08 -9.24
CA GLY A 232 -17.64 8.48 -8.17
C GLY A 232 -17.89 9.40 -6.96
N LYS A 233 -18.61 8.91 -5.96
CA LYS A 233 -18.85 9.64 -4.70
C LYS A 233 -18.04 9.02 -3.57
N THR A 234 -17.16 9.80 -2.95
CA THR A 234 -16.46 9.44 -1.72
C THR A 234 -17.29 9.82 -0.49
N ALA A 235 -17.15 9.11 0.63
CA ALA A 235 -17.80 9.47 1.88
C ALA A 235 -16.83 10.29 2.77
N TRP A 236 -17.21 11.54 3.06
CA TRP A 236 -16.95 12.33 4.28
C TRP A 236 -15.53 12.39 4.89
N PHE A 237 -14.85 13.54 4.83
CA PHE A 237 -13.69 13.85 5.70
C PHE A 237 -13.90 15.20 6.40
N PRO A 238 -14.12 15.27 7.73
CA PRO A 238 -14.09 16.55 8.42
C PRO A 238 -12.78 16.81 9.19
N ASN A 239 -11.92 15.83 9.45
CA ASN A 239 -10.64 16.00 10.16
C ASN A 239 -9.79 14.71 10.06
N SER A 240 -8.66 14.74 9.38
CA SER A 240 -7.60 13.72 9.58
C SER A 240 -6.27 14.42 9.85
N LYS A 241 -5.48 13.78 10.73
CA LYS A 241 -4.06 13.97 11.02
C LYS A 241 -3.57 12.63 11.54
N PHE A 242 -2.62 11.97 10.86
CA PHE A 242 -1.92 10.82 11.46
C PHE A 242 -0.45 10.76 11.03
N THR A 243 0.43 10.62 12.02
CA THR A 243 1.89 10.54 11.93
C THR A 243 2.37 9.11 12.19
N ASN A 244 3.47 8.76 11.51
CA ASN A 244 4.36 7.59 11.63
C ASN A 244 3.81 6.24 11.14
N GLY A 245 4.42 5.76 10.04
CA GLY A 245 3.87 4.76 9.11
C GLY A 245 3.17 5.50 7.98
N LEU A 246 3.48 5.17 6.72
CA LEU A 246 3.11 5.94 5.52
C LEU A 246 1.58 5.95 5.25
N TYR A 247 0.83 6.60 6.12
CA TYR A 247 -0.60 6.85 5.98
C TYR A 247 -0.79 8.20 5.32
N LEU A 248 -1.50 8.20 4.19
CA LEU A 248 -1.92 9.41 3.52
C LEU A 248 -2.83 10.24 4.42
N ASP A 249 -2.49 11.50 4.57
CA ASP A 249 -3.43 12.54 4.96
C ASP A 249 -3.18 13.80 4.15
N PHE A 250 -3.98 14.03 3.09
CA PHE A 250 -3.94 15.28 2.30
C PHE A 250 -5.33 15.69 1.81
N SER A 251 -6.18 15.96 2.82
CA SER A 251 -7.14 17.05 2.92
C SER A 251 -7.98 17.39 1.69
N ASP A 252 -9.27 17.03 1.75
CA ASP A 252 -10.40 17.56 0.98
C ASP A 252 -10.13 17.86 -0.51
N ILE A 253 -10.77 17.07 -1.38
CA ILE A 253 -11.28 17.57 -2.67
C ILE A 253 -10.37 18.62 -3.32
N THR A 254 -9.36 18.23 -4.08
CA THR A 254 -8.93 19.13 -5.16
C THR A 254 -9.34 18.54 -6.50
N ASN A 255 -10.66 18.36 -6.58
CA ASN A 255 -11.45 18.48 -7.80
C ASN A 255 -11.19 17.43 -8.89
N PHE A 256 -11.59 16.18 -8.61
CA PHE A 256 -11.96 15.10 -9.54
C PHE A 256 -10.96 14.64 -10.61
N PHE A 257 -9.92 15.39 -10.96
CA PHE A 257 -8.92 15.00 -11.97
C PHE A 257 -7.56 15.67 -11.74
N LYS A 258 -6.54 14.81 -11.63
CA LYS A 258 -5.08 14.96 -11.83
C LYS A 258 -4.28 14.56 -10.58
N GLY A 259 -3.41 13.57 -10.80
CA GLY A 259 -2.75 12.76 -9.78
C GLY A 259 -2.08 13.55 -8.68
N ALA A 260 -2.45 13.22 -7.44
CA ALA A 260 -1.72 13.63 -6.27
C ALA A 260 -0.37 12.88 -6.21
N LYS A 261 0.71 13.61 -5.96
CA LYS A 261 2.04 13.04 -5.70
C LYS A 261 2.16 12.79 -4.20
N LEU A 262 2.55 11.57 -3.82
CA LEU A 262 3.16 11.31 -2.52
C LEU A 262 4.62 11.76 -2.61
N GLU A 263 4.95 12.86 -1.94
CA GLU A 263 6.32 13.37 -1.84
C GLU A 263 6.95 12.92 -0.52
N ASN A 264 7.10 11.61 -0.35
CA ASN A 264 8.08 11.11 0.63
C ASN A 264 9.27 10.58 -0.16
N GLU A 265 10.44 11.20 0.02
CA GLU A 265 11.71 10.68 -0.47
C GLU A 265 12.03 9.38 0.28
N LEU A 266 11.76 8.25 -0.36
CA LEU A 266 12.13 6.94 0.15
C LEU A 266 13.62 6.71 -0.11
N SER A 267 14.34 6.30 0.92
CA SER A 267 15.72 5.81 0.77
C SER A 267 15.69 4.32 0.45
N LEU A 268 16.20 3.96 -0.72
CA LEU A 268 16.25 2.60 -1.23
C LEU A 268 17.68 2.10 -1.20
N LEU A 269 18.00 1.28 -0.21
CA LEU A 269 19.32 0.64 -0.13
C LEU A 269 19.57 -0.24 -1.36
N ARG A 270 20.83 -0.29 -1.78
CA ARG A 270 21.30 -1.12 -2.89
C ARG A 270 20.86 -2.58 -2.75
N ASP A 271 20.41 -3.19 -3.85
CA ASP A 271 19.99 -4.60 -3.94
C ASP A 271 18.85 -4.98 -2.98
N LYS A 272 18.13 -4.00 -2.42
CA LYS A 272 17.00 -4.23 -1.52
C LYS A 272 15.66 -3.90 -2.17
N GLN A 273 14.62 -4.51 -1.63
CA GLN A 273 13.23 -4.22 -1.97
C GLN A 273 12.55 -3.52 -0.79
N VAL A 274 11.72 -2.53 -1.09
CA VAL A 274 10.81 -1.91 -0.13
C VAL A 274 9.39 -2.11 -0.63
N ASP A 275 8.52 -2.61 0.24
CA ASP A 275 7.11 -2.83 -0.07
C ASP A 275 6.25 -1.70 0.49
N MET A 276 5.44 -1.13 -0.39
CA MET A 276 4.55 -0.01 -0.09
C MET A 276 3.14 -0.54 0.07
N ASN A 277 2.50 -0.19 1.19
CA ASN A 277 1.10 -0.50 1.46
C ASN A 277 0.33 0.79 1.65
N LEU A 278 -0.58 1.07 0.73
CA LEU A 278 -1.38 2.29 0.74
C LEU A 278 -2.85 1.94 0.94
N GLU A 279 -3.43 2.44 2.03
CA GLU A 279 -4.85 2.27 2.29
C GLU A 279 -5.66 3.40 1.66
N TRP A 280 -6.76 3.03 1.01
CA TRP A 280 -7.73 3.95 0.41
C TRP A 280 -9.15 3.61 0.92
N PRO A 281 -9.88 4.57 1.52
CA PRO A 281 -11.24 4.33 1.97
C PRO A 281 -12.16 3.92 0.81
N LYS A 282 -13.04 2.93 1.04
CA LYS A 282 -13.97 2.48 0.00
C LYS A 282 -14.97 3.60 -0.35
N PRO A 283 -15.05 4.04 -1.62
CA PRO A 283 -16.04 5.01 -2.06
C PRO A 283 -17.45 4.39 -2.04
N VAL A 284 -18.48 5.24 -2.10
CA VAL A 284 -19.87 4.79 -2.09
C VAL A 284 -20.24 4.11 -3.41
N PHE A 285 -19.77 4.68 -4.53
CA PHE A 285 -19.87 4.09 -5.86
C PHE A 285 -18.90 4.80 -6.82
N GLY A 286 -18.54 4.14 -7.92
CA GLY A 286 -17.75 4.74 -9.00
C GLY A 286 -16.90 3.74 -9.78
N HIS A 287 -16.16 4.25 -10.75
CA HIS A 287 -15.11 3.51 -11.47
C HIS A 287 -13.79 4.23 -11.29
N PHE A 288 -12.79 3.49 -10.81
CA PHE A 288 -11.49 4.02 -10.42
C PHE A 288 -10.37 3.17 -11.02
N ILE A 289 -9.32 3.84 -11.46
CA ILE A 289 -8.15 3.27 -12.10
C ILE A 289 -6.95 3.66 -11.25
N PHE A 290 -6.24 2.65 -10.76
CA PHE A 290 -5.06 2.81 -9.92
C PHE A 290 -3.79 2.56 -10.73
N GLN A 291 -2.77 3.38 -10.51
CA GLN A 291 -1.43 3.19 -11.07
C GLN A 291 -0.38 3.60 -10.04
N ALA A 292 0.57 2.72 -9.75
CA ALA A 292 1.75 3.10 -8.97
C ALA A 292 2.75 3.82 -9.88
N VAL A 293 3.34 4.89 -9.36
CA VAL A 293 4.29 5.77 -10.04
C VAL A 293 5.48 6.02 -9.13
N VAL A 294 6.68 5.71 -9.62
CA VAL A 294 7.94 5.93 -8.91
C VAL A 294 8.84 6.81 -9.76
N SER A 295 9.36 7.89 -9.18
CA SER A 295 10.31 8.80 -9.81
C SER A 295 11.64 8.79 -9.05
N TYR A 296 12.75 8.78 -9.76
CA TYR A 296 14.10 8.81 -9.18
C TYR A 296 15.11 9.45 -10.14
N ASP A 297 16.28 9.82 -9.64
CA ASP A 297 17.36 10.35 -10.48
C ASP A 297 18.20 9.22 -11.05
N GLY A 298 18.02 8.94 -12.34
CA GLY A 298 18.83 8.00 -13.11
C GLY A 298 20.22 8.55 -13.46
N VAL A 299 21.00 7.76 -14.20
CA VAL A 299 22.35 8.18 -14.65
C VAL A 299 22.27 9.35 -15.63
N ASN A 300 21.27 9.33 -16.52
CA ASN A 300 21.10 10.31 -17.59
C ASN A 300 20.05 11.41 -17.28
N GLY A 301 19.66 11.54 -16.01
CA GLY A 301 18.61 12.46 -15.57
C GLY A 301 17.44 11.75 -14.90
N PRO A 302 16.34 12.47 -14.60
CA PRO A 302 15.21 11.92 -13.88
C PRO A 302 14.47 10.84 -14.69
N GLU A 303 14.22 9.71 -14.05
CA GLU A 303 13.49 8.56 -14.60
C GLU A 303 12.17 8.35 -13.86
N LYS A 304 11.22 7.73 -14.54
CA LYS A 304 9.87 7.47 -14.03
C LYS A 304 9.39 6.08 -14.41
N LEU A 305 9.03 5.28 -13.41
CA LEU A 305 8.40 3.97 -13.55
C LEU A 305 6.90 4.09 -13.30
N THR A 306 6.11 3.34 -14.07
CA THR A 306 4.65 3.29 -13.92
C THR A 306 4.20 1.84 -13.98
N SER A 307 3.34 1.42 -13.06
CA SER A 307 2.75 0.08 -13.05
C SER A 307 1.70 -0.08 -14.16
N SER A 308 1.26 -1.33 -14.38
CA SER A 308 -0.01 -1.57 -15.06
C SER A 308 -1.17 -0.92 -14.29
N ALA A 309 -2.18 -0.47 -15.03
CA ALA A 309 -3.40 0.10 -14.47
C ALA A 309 -4.29 -1.00 -13.89
N ILE A 310 -4.93 -0.75 -12.74
CA ILE A 310 -5.94 -1.64 -12.17
C ILE A 310 -7.28 -0.91 -12.12
N ASP A 311 -8.25 -1.45 -12.84
CA ASP A 311 -9.64 -0.99 -12.89
C ASP A 311 -10.47 -1.59 -11.75
N VAL A 312 -11.12 -0.71 -10.98
CA VAL A 312 -11.98 -1.08 -9.86
C VAL A 312 -13.36 -0.45 -10.05
N TRP A 313 -14.38 -1.29 -10.17
CA TRP A 313 -15.78 -0.88 -10.16
C TRP A 313 -16.37 -1.05 -8.77
N VAL A 314 -16.83 0.05 -8.18
CA VAL A 314 -17.53 0.06 -6.90
C VAL A 314 -19.02 0.25 -7.17
N ILE A 315 -19.77 -0.85 -7.07
CA ILE A 315 -21.20 -0.88 -7.33
C ILE A 315 -21.95 -1.08 -6.01
N PRO A 316 -22.92 -0.21 -5.67
CA PRO A 316 -23.67 -0.31 -4.42
C PRO A 316 -24.80 -1.35 -4.56
N TRP A 317 -24.44 -2.63 -4.65
CA TRP A 317 -25.38 -3.75 -4.85
C TRP A 317 -26.50 -3.77 -3.80
N ASN A 318 -26.21 -3.43 -2.56
CA ASN A 318 -27.19 -3.37 -1.49
C ASN A 318 -28.29 -2.33 -1.77
N VAL A 319 -27.89 -1.14 -2.26
CA VAL A 319 -28.84 -0.07 -2.60
C VAL A 319 -29.64 -0.44 -3.84
N LEU A 320 -28.98 -0.97 -4.87
CA LEU A 320 -29.67 -1.45 -6.09
C LEU A 320 -30.65 -2.58 -5.78
N GLY A 321 -30.30 -3.48 -4.86
CA GLY A 321 -31.17 -4.54 -4.38
C GLY A 321 -32.42 -3.99 -3.70
N VAL A 322 -32.26 -3.03 -2.78
CA VAL A 322 -33.39 -2.37 -2.11
C VAL A 322 -34.29 -1.64 -3.11
N ILE A 323 -33.71 -0.88 -4.05
CA ILE A 323 -34.46 -0.20 -5.11
C ILE A 323 -35.22 -1.21 -5.97
N GLY A 324 -34.57 -2.32 -6.35
CA GLY A 324 -35.20 -3.40 -7.11
C GLY A 324 -36.41 -4.00 -6.38
N ILE A 325 -36.29 -4.24 -5.07
CA ILE A 325 -37.39 -4.72 -4.23
C ILE A 325 -38.53 -3.69 -4.17
N LEU A 326 -38.23 -2.41 -4.00
CA LEU A 326 -39.24 -1.35 -3.97
C LEU A 326 -39.98 -1.22 -5.31
N ILE A 327 -39.27 -1.32 -6.43
CA ILE A 327 -39.89 -1.34 -7.77
C ILE A 327 -40.80 -2.55 -7.92
N LEU A 328 -40.36 -3.74 -7.49
CA LEU A 328 -41.17 -4.95 -7.53
C LEU A 328 -42.46 -4.78 -6.72
N LEU A 329 -42.36 -4.21 -5.50
CA LEU A 329 -43.52 -3.93 -4.66
C LEU A 329 -44.48 -2.93 -5.30
N LEU A 330 -43.97 -1.88 -5.95
CA LEU A 330 -44.79 -0.92 -6.70
C LEU A 330 -45.48 -1.56 -7.91
N LEU A 331 -44.80 -2.45 -8.64
CA LEU A 331 -45.39 -3.19 -9.75
C LEU A 331 -46.50 -4.12 -9.26
N VAL A 332 -46.25 -4.88 -8.18
CA VAL A 332 -47.26 -5.73 -7.55
C VAL A 332 -48.44 -4.89 -7.07
N TRP A 333 -48.20 -3.76 -6.40
CA TRP A 333 -49.23 -2.84 -5.95
C TRP A 333 -50.05 -2.27 -7.13
N GLY A 334 -49.41 -1.89 -8.22
CA GLY A 334 -50.09 -1.41 -9.44
C GLY A 334 -50.97 -2.48 -10.08
N ILE A 335 -50.49 -3.74 -10.14
CA ILE A 335 -51.26 -4.88 -10.64
C ILE A 335 -52.46 -5.17 -9.73
N PHE A 336 -52.26 -5.25 -8.42
CA PHE A 336 -53.35 -5.46 -7.44
C PHE A 336 -54.33 -4.28 -7.38
N GLY A 337 -53.85 -3.05 -7.54
CA GLY A 337 -54.66 -1.83 -7.64
C GLY A 337 -55.54 -1.85 -8.89
N ARG A 338 -54.99 -2.32 -10.02
CA ARG A 338 -55.76 -2.53 -11.26
C ARG A 338 -56.81 -3.63 -11.10
N MET A 339 -56.54 -4.68 -10.32
CA MET A 339 -57.54 -5.71 -9.98
C MET A 339 -58.63 -5.18 -9.04
N ARG A 340 -58.32 -4.25 -8.13
CA ARG A 340 -59.33 -3.58 -7.27
C ARG A 340 -60.14 -2.49 -7.98
N GLY A 341 -59.64 -1.95 -9.10
CA GLY A 341 -60.29 -0.93 -9.93
C GLY A 341 -61.36 -1.46 -10.91
N GLY A 342 -61.73 -2.73 -10.83
CA GLY A 342 -62.83 -3.33 -11.60
C GLY A 342 -64.23 -2.93 -11.11
N GLY A 343 -64.46 -1.66 -10.78
CA GLY A 343 -65.80 -1.16 -10.50
C GLY A 343 -66.64 -1.23 -11.78
N LYS A 344 -67.70 -2.06 -11.81
CA LYS A 344 -68.64 -2.18 -12.94
C LYS A 344 -69.01 -0.76 -13.43
N LYS A 345 -68.70 -0.42 -14.68
CA LYS A 345 -69.09 0.89 -15.26
C LYS A 345 -70.61 0.96 -15.28
N TRP A 346 -71.18 1.94 -14.57
CA TRP A 346 -72.61 2.17 -14.53
C TRP A 346 -73.05 2.99 -15.74
N LYS A 347 -74.11 2.57 -16.42
CA LYS A 347 -74.74 3.28 -17.53
C LYS A 347 -76.11 3.79 -17.09
N GLU A 348 -76.50 4.98 -17.54
CA GLU A 348 -77.83 5.52 -17.30
C GLU A 348 -78.86 4.80 -18.18
N TYR A 349 -79.99 4.43 -17.59
CA TYR A 349 -81.12 3.75 -18.21
C TYR A 349 -82.42 4.43 -17.79
N THR A 350 -83.18 4.90 -18.76
CA THR A 350 -84.52 5.44 -18.52
C THR A 350 -85.53 4.30 -18.52
N VAL A 351 -86.22 4.13 -17.40
CA VAL A 351 -87.20 3.08 -17.14
C VAL A 351 -88.35 3.18 -18.16
N ARG A 352 -88.65 2.10 -18.88
CA ARG A 352 -89.72 2.06 -19.88
C ARG A 352 -91.05 1.68 -19.23
N PRO A 353 -92.20 2.01 -19.83
CA PRO A 353 -93.50 1.53 -19.36
C PRO A 353 -93.53 -0.01 -19.28
N GLY A 354 -93.85 -0.54 -18.09
CA GLY A 354 -93.86 -1.99 -17.80
C GLY A 354 -92.58 -2.54 -17.18
N ASP A 355 -91.50 -1.76 -17.10
CA ASP A 355 -90.27 -2.18 -16.44
C ASP A 355 -90.44 -2.24 -14.90
N GLN A 356 -89.86 -3.26 -14.28
CA GLN A 356 -89.76 -3.38 -12.83
C GLN A 356 -88.29 -3.41 -12.42
N LEU A 357 -87.97 -2.89 -11.22
CA LEU A 357 -86.59 -2.83 -10.73
C LEU A 357 -85.95 -4.23 -10.69
N GLY A 358 -86.74 -5.28 -10.42
CA GLY A 358 -86.32 -6.68 -10.45
C GLY A 358 -85.92 -7.18 -11.83
N THR A 359 -86.70 -6.85 -12.87
CA THR A 359 -86.42 -7.29 -14.25
C THR A 359 -85.22 -6.55 -14.83
N ILE A 360 -85.08 -5.24 -14.56
CA ILE A 360 -83.90 -4.46 -14.95
C ILE A 360 -82.64 -4.97 -14.25
N ALA A 361 -82.71 -5.23 -12.94
CA ALA A 361 -81.57 -5.75 -12.19
C ALA A 361 -81.13 -7.14 -12.67
N SER A 362 -82.10 -8.02 -12.92
CA SER A 362 -81.86 -9.37 -13.44
C SER A 362 -81.24 -9.33 -14.83
N ALA A 363 -81.76 -8.48 -15.73
CA ALA A 363 -81.19 -8.27 -17.06
C ALA A 363 -79.72 -7.78 -17.00
N ALA A 364 -79.38 -7.01 -15.97
CA ALA A 364 -78.03 -6.50 -15.70
C ALA A 364 -77.15 -7.44 -14.85
N GLY A 365 -77.66 -8.62 -14.46
CA GLY A 365 -76.92 -9.63 -13.69
C GLY A 365 -76.57 -9.18 -12.27
N ILE A 366 -77.40 -8.35 -11.63
CA ILE A 366 -77.26 -7.97 -10.21
C ILE A 366 -78.59 -8.10 -9.47
N SER A 367 -78.53 -8.22 -8.13
CA SER A 367 -79.76 -8.23 -7.33
C SER A 367 -80.44 -6.85 -7.33
N TRP A 368 -81.77 -6.84 -7.31
CA TRP A 368 -82.55 -5.61 -7.25
C TRP A 368 -82.21 -4.77 -6.02
N LYS A 369 -81.88 -5.39 -4.87
CA LYS A 369 -81.41 -4.70 -3.66
C LYS A 369 -80.12 -3.91 -3.91
N LYS A 370 -79.19 -4.49 -4.68
CA LYS A 370 -77.92 -3.84 -5.04
C LYS A 370 -78.15 -2.70 -6.04
N LEU A 371 -79.08 -2.87 -6.98
CA LEU A 371 -79.49 -1.81 -7.91
C LEU A 371 -80.22 -0.66 -7.19
N ALA A 372 -81.12 -0.97 -6.25
CA ALA A 372 -81.83 -0.01 -5.42
C ALA A 372 -80.85 0.83 -4.59
N LYS A 373 -79.90 0.17 -3.91
CA LYS A 373 -78.86 0.83 -3.11
C LYS A 373 -77.96 1.72 -3.96
N ALA A 374 -77.56 1.26 -5.14
CA ALA A 374 -76.73 2.05 -6.07
C ALA A 374 -77.43 3.32 -6.58
N ASN A 375 -78.77 3.29 -6.66
CA ASN A 375 -79.61 4.41 -7.09
C ASN A 375 -80.28 5.17 -5.95
N LYS A 376 -79.90 4.87 -4.69
CA LYS A 376 -80.45 5.48 -3.47
C LYS A 376 -81.99 5.43 -3.39
N LEU A 377 -82.59 4.37 -3.93
CA LEU A 377 -84.04 4.16 -3.89
C LEU A 377 -84.47 3.68 -2.50
N LYS A 378 -85.46 4.34 -1.90
CA LYS A 378 -86.01 3.99 -0.58
C LYS A 378 -87.02 2.84 -0.63
N THR A 379 -87.64 2.63 -1.80
CA THR A 379 -88.61 1.56 -2.06
C THR A 379 -88.21 0.80 -3.33
N PRO A 380 -88.64 -0.47 -3.49
CA PRO A 380 -88.29 -1.31 -4.64
C PRO A 380 -89.03 -0.94 -5.95
N THR A 381 -89.69 0.22 -6.00
CA THR A 381 -90.55 0.63 -7.12
C THR A 381 -89.83 1.65 -7.99
N VAL A 382 -89.98 1.52 -9.32
CA VAL A 382 -89.50 2.49 -10.32
C VAL A 382 -90.67 2.97 -11.16
N THR A 383 -90.66 4.24 -11.54
CA THR A 383 -91.71 4.84 -12.38
C THR A 383 -91.22 4.94 -13.84
N PRO A 384 -92.08 4.69 -14.85
CA PRO A 384 -91.73 4.93 -16.24
C PRO A 384 -91.25 6.37 -16.46
N GLY A 385 -90.14 6.55 -17.20
CA GLY A 385 -89.48 7.84 -17.41
C GLY A 385 -88.41 8.19 -16.39
N GLN A 386 -88.29 7.45 -15.28
CA GLN A 386 -87.22 7.65 -14.29
C GLN A 386 -85.87 7.16 -14.82
N THR A 387 -84.82 7.96 -14.68
CA THR A 387 -83.45 7.56 -15.06
C THR A 387 -82.73 6.91 -13.87
N ILE A 388 -82.28 5.67 -14.04
CA ILE A 388 -81.51 4.90 -13.05
C ILE A 388 -80.17 4.43 -13.63
N ARG A 389 -79.17 4.26 -12.77
CA ARG A 389 -77.85 3.73 -13.10
C ARG A 389 -77.88 2.21 -13.01
N VAL A 390 -77.62 1.54 -14.13
CA VAL A 390 -77.60 0.08 -14.27
C VAL A 390 -76.16 -0.32 -14.64
N PRO A 391 -75.58 -1.38 -14.04
CA PRO A 391 -74.22 -1.76 -14.40
C PRO A 391 -74.20 -2.28 -15.84
N GLY A 392 -73.24 -1.81 -16.64
CA GLY A 392 -73.05 -2.30 -18.00
C GLY A 392 -72.79 -3.80 -17.97
N LYS A 393 -73.62 -4.57 -18.69
CA LYS A 393 -73.35 -5.98 -18.96
C LYS A 393 -72.13 -6.04 -19.88
N SER A 394 -71.00 -6.55 -19.39
CA SER A 394 -69.90 -6.95 -20.25
C SER A 394 -70.41 -8.12 -21.10
N THR A 395 -70.88 -7.84 -22.31
CA THR A 395 -71.00 -8.85 -23.36
C THR A 395 -69.58 -9.26 -23.72
N GLU A 396 -69.15 -10.37 -23.12
CA GLU A 396 -68.01 -11.15 -23.55
C GLU A 396 -68.23 -11.51 -25.02
N SER A 397 -67.51 -10.82 -25.91
CA SER A 397 -67.45 -11.15 -27.32
C SER A 397 -66.57 -12.39 -27.47
N PRO A 398 -67.02 -13.48 -28.12
CA PRO A 398 -66.19 -14.66 -28.29
C PRO A 398 -64.92 -14.31 -29.07
N SER A 399 -63.80 -14.77 -28.52
CA SER A 399 -62.48 -14.70 -29.13
C SER A 399 -62.49 -15.38 -30.51
N PRO A 400 -61.84 -14.83 -31.55
CA PRO A 400 -61.68 -15.54 -32.81
C PRO A 400 -60.78 -16.77 -32.62
N THR A 401 -61.36 -17.92 -32.88
CA THR A 401 -60.69 -19.20 -33.11
C THR A 401 -59.68 -19.05 -34.23
N VAL A 402 -58.39 -19.09 -33.90
CA VAL A 402 -57.32 -19.25 -34.90
C VAL A 402 -57.20 -20.74 -35.24
N PRO A 403 -57.22 -21.15 -36.51
CA PRO A 403 -57.13 -22.55 -36.90
C PRO A 403 -55.81 -23.21 -36.47
N ARG A 404 -55.95 -24.38 -35.85
CA ARG A 404 -54.93 -25.39 -35.64
C ARG A 404 -54.37 -25.86 -36.99
N VAL A 405 -53.15 -25.47 -37.34
CA VAL A 405 -52.39 -26.13 -38.40
C VAL A 405 -51.76 -27.40 -37.83
N GLN A 406 -52.04 -28.52 -38.49
CA GLN A 406 -51.53 -29.84 -38.17
C GLN A 406 -50.08 -30.00 -38.64
N THR A 407 -49.31 -30.62 -37.75
CA THR A 407 -48.20 -31.56 -37.96
C THR A 407 -47.84 -31.96 -39.40
N ALA A 408 -46.58 -31.73 -39.76
CA ALA A 408 -45.81 -32.59 -40.67
C ALA A 408 -44.57 -33.11 -39.90
N ALA A 409 -44.34 -34.43 -39.96
CA ALA A 409 -43.23 -35.15 -39.32
C ALA A 409 -42.02 -35.29 -40.30
N PRO A 410 -40.93 -36.01 -39.96
CA PRO A 410 -39.70 -35.50 -39.34
C PRO A 410 -38.43 -35.54 -40.24
N MET A 411 -37.40 -34.80 -39.80
CA MET A 411 -35.92 -34.86 -40.00
C MET A 411 -35.27 -35.46 -41.26
N PRO A 412 -34.09 -34.92 -41.64
CA PRO A 412 -32.86 -35.61 -41.27
C PRO A 412 -31.82 -34.75 -40.52
N ALA A 413 -30.92 -35.48 -39.84
CA ALA A 413 -29.88 -35.02 -38.94
C ALA A 413 -28.65 -34.38 -39.61
N ALA A 414 -27.76 -33.90 -38.73
CA ALA A 414 -26.37 -33.42 -38.94
C ALA A 414 -26.24 -31.89 -39.18
N ALA A 415 -25.37 -31.14 -38.50
CA ALA A 415 -24.15 -31.50 -37.80
C ALA A 415 -23.93 -30.66 -36.53
N ALA A 416 -23.32 -31.29 -35.53
CA ALA A 416 -22.88 -30.72 -34.26
C ALA A 416 -21.63 -29.84 -34.44
N VAL A 417 -21.63 -28.68 -33.78
CA VAL A 417 -20.40 -27.94 -33.46
C VAL A 417 -19.96 -28.41 -32.07
N PRO A 418 -18.76 -28.98 -31.88
CA PRO A 418 -18.31 -29.38 -30.56
C PRO A 418 -18.03 -28.14 -29.69
N ALA A 419 -18.51 -28.23 -28.45
CA ALA A 419 -18.19 -27.29 -27.39
C ALA A 419 -16.68 -27.29 -27.12
N ARG A 420 -16.09 -26.10 -27.00
CA ARG A 420 -14.72 -25.90 -26.55
C ARG A 420 -14.61 -26.35 -25.08
N PRO A 421 -13.63 -27.18 -24.68
CA PRO A 421 -13.45 -27.49 -23.28
C PRO A 421 -12.98 -26.26 -22.49
N ARG A 422 -13.56 -26.12 -21.30
CA ARG A 422 -13.15 -25.23 -20.21
C ARG A 422 -11.69 -25.57 -19.82
N PRO A 423 -10.81 -24.59 -19.51
CA PRO A 423 -9.47 -24.91 -19.00
C PRO A 423 -9.60 -25.69 -17.70
N GLU A 424 -9.07 -26.90 -17.73
CA GLU A 424 -8.95 -27.80 -16.60
C GLU A 424 -7.88 -27.27 -15.65
N THR A 425 -8.18 -27.36 -14.36
CA THR A 425 -7.32 -26.98 -13.25
C THR A 425 -6.06 -27.84 -13.29
N ALA A 426 -4.90 -27.24 -13.56
CA ALA A 426 -3.62 -27.93 -13.46
C ALA A 426 -3.36 -28.29 -11.98
N GLN A 427 -3.61 -29.55 -11.64
CA GLN A 427 -3.05 -30.19 -10.45
C GLN A 427 -1.54 -30.37 -10.67
N ALA A 428 -0.77 -30.06 -9.64
CA ALA A 428 0.68 -30.18 -9.62
C ALA A 428 1.10 -31.66 -9.74
N GLU A 429 1.91 -31.97 -10.75
CA GLU A 429 2.73 -33.19 -10.75
C GLU A 429 4.02 -32.95 -9.94
N PRO A 430 4.49 -33.96 -9.19
CA PRO A 430 5.71 -33.86 -8.40
C PRO A 430 6.96 -33.86 -9.29
N LEU A 431 7.91 -32.98 -8.96
CA LEU A 431 9.24 -32.88 -9.56
C LEU A 431 9.99 -34.22 -9.47
N THR A 432 10.18 -34.89 -10.61
CA THR A 432 11.15 -35.98 -10.76
C THR A 432 12.56 -35.41 -10.84
N THR A 433 13.42 -35.92 -9.96
CA THR A 433 14.85 -35.64 -9.86
C THR A 433 15.61 -35.92 -11.17
N PRO A 434 16.53 -35.07 -11.64
CA PRO A 434 17.41 -35.43 -12.75
C PRO A 434 18.46 -36.45 -12.32
N ALA A 435 18.65 -37.46 -13.18
CA ALA A 435 19.64 -38.51 -13.03
C ALA A 435 21.08 -37.96 -12.98
N THR A 436 21.87 -38.54 -12.07
CA THR A 436 23.31 -38.38 -11.95
C THR A 436 24.03 -38.79 -13.25
N VAL A 437 24.65 -37.84 -13.93
CA VAL A 437 25.62 -38.13 -15.01
C VAL A 437 26.95 -38.50 -14.34
N THR A 438 27.27 -39.79 -14.31
CA THR A 438 28.59 -40.30 -13.92
C THR A 438 29.60 -39.96 -15.02
N ILE A 439 30.46 -38.97 -14.76
CA ILE A 439 31.61 -38.66 -15.62
C ILE A 439 32.75 -39.62 -15.24
N LYS A 440 33.14 -40.48 -16.19
CA LYS A 440 34.26 -41.42 -16.08
C LYS A 440 35.59 -40.63 -16.11
N PRO A 441 36.58 -40.88 -15.23
CA PRO A 441 37.84 -40.15 -15.26
C PRO A 441 38.66 -40.58 -16.49
N ARG A 442 38.97 -39.62 -17.37
CA ARG A 442 39.91 -39.83 -18.48
C ARG A 442 41.33 -39.61 -17.96
N ALA A 443 42.17 -40.61 -18.20
CA ALA A 443 43.54 -40.74 -17.76
C ALA A 443 44.44 -39.56 -18.15
N SER A 444 45.40 -39.32 -17.24
CA SER A 444 46.60 -38.51 -17.38
C SER A 444 47.37 -38.77 -18.68
N GLY A 445 47.64 -37.72 -19.43
CA GLY A 445 48.54 -37.73 -20.58
C GLY A 445 49.46 -36.52 -20.53
N THR A 446 50.67 -36.75 -20.02
CA THR A 446 51.80 -35.81 -19.93
C THR A 446 52.52 -35.72 -21.27
N ALA A 447 52.69 -34.54 -21.87
CA ALA A 447 53.68 -34.26 -22.92
C ALA A 447 53.81 -32.73 -23.19
N PRO A 448 54.93 -32.21 -23.74
CA PRO A 448 55.67 -31.14 -23.08
C PRO A 448 55.63 -29.75 -23.75
N VAL A 449 56.01 -28.78 -22.92
CA VAL A 449 56.28 -27.37 -23.21
C VAL A 449 57.25 -27.19 -24.39
N LYS A 450 56.80 -26.54 -25.46
CA LYS A 450 57.68 -25.93 -26.46
C LYS A 450 57.98 -24.47 -26.08
N ARG A 451 59.24 -24.23 -25.72
CA ARG A 451 59.85 -22.90 -25.70
C ARG A 451 59.94 -22.37 -27.14
N THR A 452 59.46 -21.15 -27.37
CA THR A 452 59.89 -20.34 -28.51
C THR A 452 60.34 -18.96 -28.02
N ARG A 453 61.62 -18.70 -28.25
CA ARG A 453 62.34 -17.45 -27.97
C ARG A 453 61.98 -16.38 -29.01
N LYS A 454 61.89 -15.15 -28.52
CA LYS A 454 62.29 -13.86 -29.13
C LYS A 454 61.61 -13.41 -30.43
N LYS A 455 61.04 -12.20 -30.39
CA LYS A 455 61.64 -11.05 -31.11
C LYS A 455 61.22 -9.72 -30.50
N LYS A 456 62.25 -8.89 -30.31
CA LYS A 456 62.28 -7.49 -29.91
C LYS A 456 62.46 -6.68 -31.20
N ILE A 457 61.62 -5.70 -31.48
CA ILE A 457 61.83 -4.65 -32.51
C ILE A 457 61.20 -3.38 -31.93
N VAL A 458 62.05 -2.52 -31.34
CA VAL A 458 62.38 -1.13 -31.73
C VAL A 458 61.31 -0.15 -31.31
#